data_AF-A0A9P6K4E2-F1
#
_entry.id   AF-A0A9P6K4E2-F1
#
_cell.length_a   1.000
_cell.length_b   1.000
_cell.length_c   1.000
_cell.angle_alpha   90.00
_cell.angle_beta   90.00
_cell.angle_gamma   90.00
#
_symmetry.space_group_name_H-M   'P 1'
#
loop_
_entity.id
_entity.type
_entity.pdbx_description
1 polymer ?
#
loop_
_entity_poly.entity_id
_entity_poly.type
_entity_poly.pdbx_seq_one_letter_code
_entity_poly.pdbx_strand_id
1 'polypeptide(L)'
;MAMFFSPLRELEIQISYAQLRAPLPLRSLILSGTQFLQSWLELLLAAVDPQRFTELKLINLNDNHPAYTMSRLLTSLAPFRLSAFHFSVYDKFQTLDDIRHKVIDLCPEATEWSLRPYDIHPTILQELGSLPNVITTLELPRPYSHHQESCVSNTSVQNNPSILHHFLCTSPHLVHLKNIYLNVMQFEGMDIHRRSSFGDLDRRSKYHYTNTAAISPDSITPGIWACRGLESLYINLHGHEEDGLRSPVHSRIIFGYISIVCPNLTALQITVSSECRKRNTVHTNNASQVYFTDFCMRLEGGFCLLSRLKYLTTFRLDAYSISRKSGCWPVDLNWIVAEGNKTESREKRRKVVAEWDENLDIERRLEKERLLTGARYAKVLALENGDYNDEGEGGLAGQLKNLGLLSEVKAVVEEMDLDGYRCFPVLDRVSFSWAITQRPVDALAYLFPGGKPR
;
A
#
# COMPACT_ATOMS: atom_id res chain seq x y z
N MET A 1 -18.25 19.60 10.20
CA MET A 1 -16.90 20.17 10.42
C MET A 1 -15.99 19.01 10.79
N ALA A 2 -14.89 18.81 10.06
CA ALA A 2 -13.83 17.87 10.44
C ALA A 2 -12.68 18.71 11.01
N MET A 3 -12.23 18.41 12.22
CA MET A 3 -11.10 19.11 12.84
C MET A 3 -9.87 18.19 12.75
N PHE A 4 -8.82 18.67 12.09
CA PHE A 4 -7.51 18.01 12.02
C PHE A 4 -6.51 18.85 12.81
N PHE A 5 -5.80 18.23 13.75
CA PHE A 5 -4.79 18.91 14.58
C PHE A 5 -3.39 18.31 14.34
N SER A 6 -2.37 19.17 14.36
CA SER A 6 -0.96 18.82 14.22
C SER A 6 -0.33 18.44 15.58
N PRO A 7 0.65 17.53 15.66
CA PRO A 7 1.00 16.80 16.89
C PRO A 7 1.86 17.55 17.93
N LEU A 8 2.09 18.86 17.78
CA LEU A 8 3.05 19.61 18.62
C LEU A 8 2.45 20.82 19.35
N ARG A 9 1.14 20.83 19.60
CA ARG A 9 0.52 21.84 20.47
C ARG A 9 -0.38 21.14 21.48
N GLU A 10 -0.23 21.51 22.75
CA GLU A 10 -1.24 21.23 23.76
C GLU A 10 -2.57 21.76 23.22
N LEU A 11 -3.52 20.85 23.03
CA LEU A 11 -4.84 21.19 22.55
C LEU A 11 -5.66 21.64 23.76
N GLU A 12 -5.55 22.92 24.13
CA GLU A 12 -6.44 23.50 25.13
C GLU A 12 -7.79 23.82 24.46
N ILE A 13 -8.69 22.83 24.42
CA ILE A 13 -10.09 23.07 24.07
C ILE A 13 -10.75 23.75 25.27
N GLN A 14 -10.78 25.08 25.30
CA GLN A 14 -11.59 25.82 26.27
C GLN A 14 -13.06 25.81 25.84
N ILE A 15 -13.79 24.74 26.20
CA ILE A 15 -15.25 24.74 26.13
C ILE A 15 -15.79 25.27 27.45
N SER A 16 -16.26 26.52 27.45
CA SER A 16 -17.07 27.04 28.55
C SER A 16 -18.49 26.49 28.44
N TYR A 17 -18.83 25.54 29.32
CA TYR A 17 -20.17 24.94 29.41
C TYR A 17 -21.30 25.98 29.55
N ALA A 18 -20.99 27.15 30.13
CA ALA A 18 -21.95 28.24 30.30
C ALA A 18 -22.39 28.90 28.98
N GLN A 19 -21.75 28.59 27.84
CA GLN A 19 -22.00 29.26 26.55
C GLN A 19 -22.57 28.36 25.45
N LEU A 20 -22.59 27.03 25.63
CA LEU A 20 -23.16 26.12 24.64
C LEU A 20 -24.69 26.04 24.78
N ARG A 21 -25.40 26.95 24.10
CA ARG A 21 -26.87 26.92 24.02
C ARG A 21 -27.41 25.78 23.14
N ALA A 22 -26.56 25.12 22.36
CA ALA A 22 -26.93 24.02 21.48
C ALA A 22 -25.80 22.97 21.41
N PRO A 23 -26.12 21.68 21.18
CA PRO A 23 -25.13 20.64 20.93
C PRO A 23 -24.22 20.97 19.74
N LEU A 24 -22.94 20.62 19.84
CA LEU A 24 -21.97 20.80 18.77
C LEU A 24 -22.31 19.87 17.60
N PRO A 25 -22.47 20.38 16.35
CA PRO A 25 -22.81 19.58 15.18
C PRO A 25 -21.56 18.89 14.59
N LEU A 26 -20.76 18.25 15.45
CA LEU A 26 -19.57 17.52 15.06
C LEU A 26 -19.97 16.19 14.42
N ARG A 27 -19.31 15.83 13.31
CA ARG A 27 -19.55 14.55 12.62
C ARG A 27 -18.43 13.54 12.83
N SER A 28 -17.20 14.03 12.86
CA SER A 28 -15.99 13.23 12.97
C SER A 28 -14.97 13.94 13.86
N LEU A 29 -14.30 13.17 14.71
CA LEU A 29 -13.17 13.62 15.53
C LEU A 29 -12.01 12.63 15.38
N ILE A 30 -10.91 13.08 14.77
CA ILE A 30 -9.71 12.28 14.56
C ILE A 30 -8.54 12.97 15.26
N LEU A 31 -8.03 12.35 16.31
CA LEU A 31 -6.90 12.82 17.10
C LEU A 31 -5.77 11.80 16.99
N SER A 32 -4.58 12.23 16.54
CA SER A 32 -3.44 11.33 16.32
C SER A 32 -2.18 11.86 16.98
N GLY A 33 -1.51 11.03 17.79
CA GLY A 33 -0.28 11.42 18.50
C GLY A 33 -0.49 12.60 19.44
N THR A 34 -1.70 12.75 19.98
CA THR A 34 -2.07 13.87 20.84
C THR A 34 -2.00 13.48 22.31
N GLN A 35 -1.83 14.49 23.16
CA GLN A 35 -1.84 14.37 24.61
C GLN A 35 -2.92 15.30 25.18
N PHE A 36 -3.87 14.73 25.92
CA PHE A 36 -4.91 15.48 26.64
C PHE A 36 -5.47 14.61 27.76
N LEU A 37 -6.22 15.20 28.71
CA LEU A 37 -6.88 14.45 29.78
C LEU A 37 -8.15 13.76 29.25
N GLN A 38 -8.38 12.49 29.62
CA GLN A 38 -9.58 11.76 29.20
C GLN A 38 -10.87 12.51 29.55
N SER A 39 -10.91 13.18 30.70
CA SER A 39 -12.07 13.99 31.12
C SER A 39 -12.39 15.12 30.15
N TRP A 40 -11.41 15.70 29.45
CA TRP A 40 -11.66 16.76 28.48
C TRP A 40 -12.35 16.23 27.22
N LEU A 41 -11.99 15.03 26.78
CA LEU A 41 -12.70 14.36 25.69
C LEU A 41 -14.11 13.96 26.11
N GLU A 42 -14.29 13.42 27.30
CA GLU A 42 -15.62 13.07 27.83
C GLU A 42 -16.52 14.32 27.91
N LEU A 43 -15.96 15.46 28.37
CA LEU A 43 -16.65 16.74 28.38
C LEU A 43 -16.97 17.25 26.97
N LEU A 44 -16.09 17.05 26.00
CA LEU A 44 -16.37 17.39 24.60
C LEU A 44 -17.50 16.51 24.05
N LEU A 45 -17.44 15.19 24.27
CA LEU A 45 -18.45 14.24 23.80
C LEU A 45 -19.82 14.56 24.41
N ALA A 46 -19.89 14.90 25.69
CA ALA A 46 -21.14 15.31 26.34
C ALA A 46 -21.78 16.57 25.71
N ALA A 47 -20.98 17.40 25.02
CA ALA A 47 -21.45 18.59 24.31
C ALA A 47 -21.79 18.32 22.83
N VAL A 48 -21.50 17.14 22.28
CA VAL A 48 -21.71 16.81 20.86
C VAL A 48 -23.11 16.23 20.63
N ASP A 49 -23.73 16.58 19.50
CA ASP A 49 -24.99 15.98 19.04
C ASP A 49 -24.81 14.48 18.73
N PRO A 50 -25.44 13.56 19.50
CA PRO A 50 -25.27 12.12 19.29
C PRO A 50 -25.79 11.61 17.95
N GLN A 51 -26.72 12.32 17.31
CA GLN A 51 -27.31 11.90 16.04
C GLN A 51 -26.41 12.20 14.84
N ARG A 52 -25.47 13.15 14.98
CA ARG A 52 -24.60 13.61 13.89
C ARG A 52 -23.21 13.04 13.97
N PHE A 53 -22.78 12.63 15.15
CA PHE A 53 -21.42 12.17 15.40
C PHE A 53 -21.28 10.69 15.08
N THR A 54 -20.58 10.40 13.98
CA THR A 54 -20.49 9.06 13.39
C THR A 54 -19.07 8.51 13.39
N GLU A 55 -18.04 9.32 13.64
CA GLU A 55 -16.65 8.87 13.62
C GLU A 55 -15.84 9.41 14.80
N LEU A 56 -15.18 8.51 15.52
CA LEU A 56 -14.19 8.85 16.54
C LEU A 56 -12.93 8.00 16.36
N LYS A 57 -11.80 8.65 16.07
CA LYS A 57 -10.50 7.97 15.98
C LYS A 57 -9.48 8.63 16.90
N LEU A 58 -9.04 7.86 17.89
CA LEU A 58 -8.04 8.26 18.88
C LEU A 58 -6.80 7.41 18.65
N ILE A 59 -5.86 7.91 17.84
CA ILE A 59 -4.74 7.13 17.30
C ILE A 59 -3.46 7.47 18.08
N ASN A 60 -2.81 6.47 18.67
CA ASN A 60 -1.56 6.61 19.41
C ASN A 60 -1.60 7.75 20.44
N LEU A 61 -2.62 7.77 21.30
CA LEU A 61 -2.69 8.76 22.39
C LEU A 61 -1.45 8.62 23.29
N ASN A 62 -0.82 9.74 23.60
CA ASN A 62 0.33 9.77 24.49
C ASN A 62 -0.15 9.76 25.95
N ASP A 63 -0.02 8.60 26.61
CA ASP A 63 -0.56 8.37 27.95
C ASP A 63 0.48 8.64 29.04
N ASN A 64 0.89 9.90 29.16
CA ASN A 64 1.87 10.30 30.16
C ASN A 64 1.26 10.52 31.56
N HIS A 65 -0.06 10.71 31.74
CA HIS A 65 -0.79 10.78 33.02
C HIS A 65 -2.21 11.37 32.81
N PRO A 66 -3.27 10.94 33.53
CA PRO A 66 -3.56 9.61 34.09
C PRO A 66 -3.99 8.61 32.99
N ALA A 67 -3.88 7.31 33.31
CA ALA A 67 -4.16 6.23 32.37
C ALA A 67 -5.53 6.35 31.71
N TYR A 68 -5.56 6.41 30.38
CA TYR A 68 -6.79 6.27 29.62
C TYR A 68 -7.39 4.89 29.89
N THR A 69 -8.66 4.87 30.29
CA THR A 69 -9.40 3.62 30.50
C THR A 69 -10.48 3.50 29.43
N MET A 70 -10.44 2.38 28.69
CA MET A 70 -11.43 2.07 27.67
C MET A 70 -12.83 2.07 28.26
N SER A 71 -13.04 1.40 29.40
CA SER A 71 -14.34 1.31 30.08
C SER A 71 -15.02 2.66 30.31
N ARG A 72 -14.30 3.68 30.77
CA ARG A 72 -14.86 5.03 30.95
C ARG A 72 -15.23 5.70 29.62
N LEU A 73 -14.40 5.49 28.59
CA LEU A 73 -14.68 5.99 27.26
C LEU A 73 -15.94 5.32 26.68
N LEU A 74 -16.09 4.00 26.84
CA LEU A 74 -17.29 3.25 26.42
C LEU A 74 -18.56 3.84 27.03
N THR A 75 -18.56 4.14 28.34
CA THR A 75 -19.71 4.77 29.02
C THR A 75 -20.08 6.11 28.39
N SER A 76 -19.06 6.91 28.03
CA SER A 76 -19.28 8.20 27.38
C SER A 76 -19.73 8.06 25.92
N LEU A 77 -19.44 6.93 25.28
CA LEU A 77 -19.78 6.64 23.88
C LEU A 77 -21.14 5.94 23.70
N ALA A 78 -21.74 5.42 24.77
CA ALA A 78 -23.03 4.71 24.71
C ALA A 78 -24.17 5.46 23.98
N PRO A 79 -24.27 6.80 24.00
CA PRO A 79 -25.32 7.52 23.27
C PRO A 79 -25.13 7.59 21.74
N PHE A 80 -23.94 7.27 21.23
CA PHE A 80 -23.56 7.52 19.84
C PHE A 80 -23.74 6.28 18.96
N ARG A 81 -24.00 6.50 17.67
CA ARG A 81 -24.02 5.45 16.65
C ARG A 81 -22.87 5.68 15.68
N LEU A 82 -21.70 5.17 16.05
CA LEU A 82 -20.49 5.36 15.27
C LEU A 82 -20.46 4.38 14.09
N SER A 83 -20.17 4.90 12.90
CA SER A 83 -19.86 4.10 11.70
C SER A 83 -18.38 3.73 11.62
N ALA A 84 -17.52 4.48 12.33
CA ALA A 84 -16.09 4.25 12.41
C ALA A 84 -15.57 4.58 13.81
N PHE A 85 -14.78 3.66 14.39
CA PHE A 85 -14.17 3.85 15.69
C PHE A 85 -12.73 3.35 15.72
N HIS A 86 -11.84 4.13 16.33
CA HIS A 86 -10.49 3.70 16.66
C HIS A 86 -10.11 4.23 18.04
N PHE A 87 -9.44 3.39 18.82
CA PHE A 87 -8.76 3.85 20.01
C PHE A 87 -7.47 3.07 20.18
N SER A 88 -6.37 3.78 20.31
CA SER A 88 -5.08 3.22 20.67
C SER A 88 -4.23 4.18 21.49
N VAL A 89 -3.41 3.60 22.36
CA VAL A 89 -2.49 4.31 23.24
C VAL A 89 -1.07 3.96 22.83
N TYR A 90 -0.20 4.97 22.82
CA TYR A 90 1.22 4.82 22.50
C TYR A 90 1.86 3.76 23.40
N ASP A 91 2.72 2.91 22.83
CA ASP A 91 3.41 1.79 23.49
C ASP A 91 2.56 0.77 24.28
N LYS A 92 1.22 0.79 24.13
CA LYS A 92 0.34 -0.24 24.70
C LYS A 92 -0.22 -1.12 23.60
N PHE A 93 0.10 -2.42 23.66
CA PHE A 93 -0.57 -3.45 22.88
C PHE A 93 -1.99 -3.64 23.41
N GLN A 94 -2.92 -3.88 22.50
CA GLN A 94 -4.29 -4.19 22.86
C GLN A 94 -4.44 -5.69 23.05
N THR A 95 -5.19 -6.09 24.07
CA THR A 95 -5.59 -7.49 24.17
C THR A 95 -6.63 -7.80 23.09
N LEU A 96 -6.78 -9.09 22.74
CA LEU A 96 -7.84 -9.52 21.84
C LEU A 96 -9.22 -9.11 22.35
N ASP A 97 -9.45 -9.26 23.66
CA ASP A 97 -10.69 -8.86 24.31
C ASP A 97 -10.93 -7.36 24.16
N ASP A 98 -9.91 -6.51 24.32
CA ASP A 98 -10.05 -5.07 24.10
C ASP A 98 -10.50 -4.76 22.67
N ILE A 99 -9.94 -5.44 21.68
CA ILE A 99 -10.27 -5.21 20.27
C ILE A 99 -11.70 -5.68 19.99
N ARG A 100 -12.07 -6.85 20.51
CA ARG A 100 -13.41 -7.40 20.36
C ARG A 100 -14.48 -6.49 20.96
N HIS A 101 -14.30 -6.03 22.20
CA HIS A 101 -15.23 -5.09 22.83
C HIS A 101 -15.32 -3.76 22.05
N LYS A 102 -14.21 -3.27 21.49
CA LYS A 102 -14.21 -2.02 20.74
C LYS A 102 -14.96 -2.10 19.43
N VAL A 103 -14.85 -3.23 18.71
CA VAL A 103 -15.39 -3.26 17.37
C VAL A 103 -16.70 -4.01 17.26
N ILE A 104 -16.86 -5.11 17.99
CA ILE A 104 -18.11 -5.86 17.96
C ILE A 104 -19.17 -5.18 18.85
N ASP A 105 -18.80 -4.75 20.07
CA ASP A 105 -19.82 -4.28 21.01
C ASP A 105 -20.21 -2.81 20.82
N LEU A 106 -19.24 -1.93 20.50
CA LEU A 106 -19.54 -0.51 20.29
C LEU A 106 -20.16 -0.22 18.92
N CYS A 107 -19.65 -0.86 17.88
CA CYS A 107 -19.99 -0.52 16.50
C CYS A 107 -20.25 -1.80 15.68
N PRO A 108 -21.25 -2.62 16.05
CA PRO A 108 -21.54 -3.87 15.35
C PRO A 108 -21.87 -3.68 13.86
N GLU A 109 -22.31 -2.49 13.48
CA GLU A 109 -22.65 -2.11 12.10
C GLU A 109 -21.49 -1.37 11.38
N ALA A 110 -20.30 -1.27 11.99
CA ALA A 110 -19.18 -0.57 11.38
C ALA A 110 -18.68 -1.30 10.13
N THR A 111 -18.76 -0.60 9.00
CA THR A 111 -18.13 -0.99 7.73
C THR A 111 -16.70 -0.48 7.64
N GLU A 112 -16.31 0.47 8.51
CA GLU A 112 -15.00 1.10 8.52
C GLU A 112 -14.20 0.75 9.76
N TRP A 113 -13.09 0.08 9.54
CA TRP A 113 -12.23 -0.44 10.58
C TRP A 113 -10.90 0.27 10.56
N SER A 114 -10.40 0.59 11.75
CA SER A 114 -9.07 1.13 11.92
C SER A 114 -8.33 0.32 12.97
N LEU A 115 -7.22 -0.29 12.58
CA LEU A 115 -6.42 -1.15 13.47
C LEU A 115 -4.98 -0.66 13.47
N ARG A 116 -4.29 -0.66 14.61
CA ARG A 116 -2.84 -0.47 14.53
C ARG A 116 -2.25 -1.70 13.85
N PRO A 117 -1.22 -1.53 13.03
CA PRO A 117 -0.57 -2.69 12.43
C PRO A 117 -0.09 -3.73 13.45
N TYR A 118 0.34 -3.32 14.65
CA TYR A 118 0.76 -4.24 15.72
C TYR A 118 -0.41 -5.01 16.36
N ASP A 119 -1.63 -4.49 16.23
CA ASP A 119 -2.83 -5.11 16.75
C ASP A 119 -3.41 -6.13 15.73
N ILE A 120 -2.77 -6.33 14.57
CA ILE A 120 -3.20 -7.34 13.58
C ILE A 120 -2.72 -8.72 14.03
N HIS A 121 -3.62 -9.51 14.62
CA HIS A 121 -3.41 -10.91 14.98
C HIS A 121 -4.25 -11.84 14.07
N PRO A 122 -3.82 -13.10 13.79
CA PRO A 122 -4.64 -14.03 13.00
C PRO A 122 -6.06 -14.17 13.53
N THR A 123 -6.21 -14.24 14.85
CA THR A 123 -7.52 -14.37 15.51
C THR A 123 -8.44 -13.18 15.22
N ILE A 124 -7.91 -11.96 15.15
CA ILE A 124 -8.71 -10.77 14.86
C ILE A 124 -9.19 -10.83 13.42
N LEU A 125 -8.32 -11.13 12.46
CA LEU A 125 -8.75 -11.23 11.06
C LEU A 125 -9.69 -12.42 10.84
N GLN A 126 -9.55 -13.52 11.59
CA GLN A 126 -10.52 -14.60 11.60
C GLN A 126 -11.88 -14.13 12.13
N GLU A 127 -11.90 -13.33 13.20
CA GLU A 127 -13.13 -12.70 13.70
C GLU A 127 -13.71 -11.76 12.63
N LEU A 128 -12.90 -10.93 11.96
CA LEU A 128 -13.34 -10.08 10.85
C LEU A 128 -13.97 -10.89 9.72
N GLY A 129 -13.37 -12.03 9.36
CA GLY A 129 -13.88 -12.93 8.34
C GLY A 129 -15.16 -13.66 8.75
N SER A 130 -15.46 -13.74 10.05
CA SER A 130 -16.70 -14.33 10.57
C SER A 130 -17.85 -13.32 10.68
N LEU A 131 -17.54 -12.03 10.72
CA LEU A 131 -18.54 -10.99 10.58
C LEU A 131 -19.10 -11.04 9.16
N PRO A 132 -20.38 -10.69 8.95
CA PRO A 132 -21.05 -10.85 7.66
C PRO A 132 -20.55 -9.86 6.60
N ASN A 133 -19.29 -9.96 6.17
CA ASN A 133 -18.75 -9.34 4.96
C ASN A 133 -19.07 -7.84 4.80
N VAL A 134 -19.03 -7.09 5.91
CA VAL A 134 -19.44 -5.67 5.99
C VAL A 134 -18.27 -4.70 5.80
N ILE A 135 -17.01 -5.17 5.92
CA ILE A 135 -15.85 -4.26 5.94
C ILE A 135 -15.58 -3.72 4.55
N THR A 136 -15.99 -2.49 4.30
CA THR A 136 -15.71 -1.75 3.08
C THR A 136 -14.44 -0.92 3.21
N THR A 137 -14.04 -0.53 4.43
CA THR A 137 -12.84 0.27 4.66
C THR A 137 -11.97 -0.35 5.74
N LEU A 138 -10.70 -0.61 5.42
CA LEU A 138 -9.66 -0.96 6.40
C LEU A 138 -8.59 0.13 6.40
N GLU A 139 -8.34 0.72 7.56
CA GLU A 139 -7.32 1.74 7.79
C GLU A 139 -6.28 1.24 8.80
N LEU A 140 -4.99 1.35 8.46
CA LEU A 140 -3.91 0.83 9.30
C LEU A 140 -2.94 1.93 9.76
N PRO A 141 -3.42 2.94 10.53
CA PRO A 141 -2.71 4.20 10.75
C PRO A 141 -1.29 4.02 11.28
N ARG A 142 -0.42 4.94 10.86
CA ARG A 142 1.00 4.94 11.23
C ARG A 142 1.15 5.05 12.74
N PRO A 143 1.95 4.19 13.39
CA PRO A 143 2.36 4.44 14.77
C PRO A 143 3.20 5.72 14.83
N TYR A 144 2.93 6.56 15.83
CA TYR A 144 3.72 7.76 16.08
C TYR A 144 5.06 7.36 16.72
N SER A 145 6.00 6.78 15.97
CA SER A 145 7.35 6.52 16.48
C SER A 145 8.36 7.50 15.87
N HIS A 146 9.06 8.25 16.73
CA HIS A 146 10.19 9.10 16.35
C HIS A 146 11.43 8.29 15.96
N HIS A 147 11.45 7.01 16.33
CA HIS A 147 12.50 6.09 15.96
C HIS A 147 12.09 5.41 14.66
N GLN A 148 12.92 5.54 13.62
CA GLN A 148 12.83 4.70 12.43
C GLN A 148 12.87 3.24 12.89
N GLU A 149 11.71 2.62 13.02
CA GLU A 149 11.65 1.23 13.43
C GLU A 149 12.34 0.40 12.36
N SER A 150 13.37 -0.33 12.79
CA SER A 150 14.03 -1.31 11.93
C SER A 150 12.97 -2.28 11.44
N CYS A 151 12.88 -2.41 10.12
CA CYS A 151 12.00 -3.31 9.38
C CYS A 151 12.09 -4.80 9.80
N VAL A 152 12.99 -5.16 10.73
CA VAL A 152 13.31 -6.55 11.10
C VAL A 152 13.24 -6.82 12.62
N SER A 153 13.10 -5.80 13.49
CA SER A 153 13.51 -5.98 14.89
C SER A 153 12.46 -6.44 15.90
N ASN A 154 11.22 -6.70 15.52
CA ASN A 154 10.21 -7.16 16.48
C ASN A 154 9.58 -8.47 16.00
N THR A 155 9.99 -9.59 16.60
CA THR A 155 9.55 -10.95 16.28
C THR A 155 8.03 -11.12 16.40
N SER A 156 7.36 -10.33 17.23
CA SER A 156 5.90 -10.34 17.36
C SER A 156 5.15 -9.78 16.14
N VAL A 157 5.83 -9.09 15.22
CA VAL A 157 5.22 -8.40 14.06
C VAL A 157 5.52 -9.12 12.75
N GLN A 158 6.32 -10.19 12.80
CA GLN A 158 6.78 -10.89 11.60
C GLN A 158 5.65 -11.59 10.81
N ASN A 159 4.54 -11.93 11.46
CA ASN A 159 3.41 -12.60 10.80
C ASN A 159 2.35 -11.65 10.25
N ASN A 160 2.33 -10.38 10.67
CA ASN A 160 1.29 -9.42 10.28
C ASN A 160 1.17 -9.26 8.75
N PRO A 161 2.27 -9.33 7.97
CA PRO A 161 2.18 -9.25 6.53
C PRO A 161 1.43 -10.41 5.86
N SER A 162 1.68 -11.65 6.28
CA SER A 162 0.99 -12.82 5.72
C SER A 162 -0.50 -12.78 6.05
N ILE A 163 -0.82 -12.35 7.27
CA ILE A 163 -2.19 -12.24 7.79
C ILE A 163 -2.98 -11.19 6.99
N LEU A 164 -2.43 -9.98 6.81
CA LEU A 164 -3.08 -8.94 6.01
C LEU A 164 -3.24 -9.36 4.54
N HIS A 165 -2.20 -9.94 3.93
CA HIS A 165 -2.27 -10.43 2.56
C HIS A 165 -3.35 -11.50 2.39
N HIS A 166 -3.46 -12.44 3.33
CA HIS A 166 -4.52 -13.45 3.34
C HIS A 166 -5.91 -12.80 3.42
N PHE A 167 -6.10 -11.80 4.30
CA PHE A 167 -7.36 -11.06 4.38
C PHE A 167 -7.73 -10.37 3.07
N LEU A 168 -6.78 -9.74 2.37
CA LEU A 168 -7.04 -9.14 1.05
C LEU A 168 -7.42 -10.20 0.00
N CYS A 169 -6.85 -11.40 0.10
CA CYS A 169 -7.21 -12.54 -0.74
C CYS A 169 -8.59 -13.14 -0.43
N THR A 170 -9.20 -12.83 0.72
CA THR A 170 -10.50 -13.38 1.14
C THR A 170 -11.61 -12.33 1.34
N SER A 171 -11.32 -11.03 1.14
CA SER A 171 -12.24 -9.93 1.41
C SER A 171 -12.76 -9.23 0.14
N PRO A 172 -13.73 -9.80 -0.60
CA PRO A 172 -14.20 -9.23 -1.87
C PRO A 172 -14.94 -7.90 -1.74
N HIS A 173 -15.43 -7.56 -0.54
CA HIS A 173 -16.23 -6.36 -0.29
C HIS A 173 -15.40 -5.14 0.11
N LEU A 174 -14.09 -5.28 0.26
CA LEU A 174 -13.21 -4.18 0.62
C LEU A 174 -13.13 -3.17 -0.54
N VAL A 175 -13.56 -1.93 -0.28
CA VAL A 175 -13.59 -0.81 -1.22
C VAL A 175 -12.42 0.15 -0.98
N HIS A 176 -11.98 0.27 0.27
CA HIS A 176 -10.92 1.19 0.66
C HIS A 176 -9.91 0.52 1.57
N LEU A 177 -8.65 0.55 1.17
CA LEU A 177 -7.51 0.16 1.99
C LEU A 177 -6.62 1.38 2.19
N LYS A 178 -6.66 1.97 3.37
CA LYS A 178 -6.07 3.29 3.64
C LYS A 178 -4.92 3.19 4.66
N ASN A 179 -3.96 4.09 4.48
CA ASN A 179 -2.94 4.40 5.47
C ASN A 179 -2.14 3.19 5.97
N ILE A 180 -1.83 2.19 5.15
CA ILE A 180 -0.97 1.08 5.60
C ILE A 180 0.47 1.57 5.68
N TYR A 181 0.89 2.08 6.84
CA TYR A 181 2.16 2.78 6.98
C TYR A 181 3.31 1.94 7.53
N LEU A 182 3.10 0.66 7.80
CA LEU A 182 4.14 -0.23 8.32
C LEU A 182 4.52 -1.32 7.31
N ASN A 183 5.59 -2.07 7.62
CA ASN A 183 6.11 -3.23 6.88
C ASN A 183 5.11 -4.40 6.74
N VAL A 184 3.80 -4.11 6.73
CA VAL A 184 2.69 -5.06 6.64
C VAL A 184 2.50 -5.55 5.22
N MET A 185 2.92 -4.82 4.19
CA MET A 185 2.82 -5.30 2.81
C MET A 185 4.20 -5.64 2.26
N GLN A 186 4.44 -6.93 2.13
CA GLN A 186 5.60 -7.51 1.47
C GLN A 186 5.26 -7.75 0.00
N PHE A 187 6.13 -7.32 -0.90
CA PHE A 187 5.90 -7.44 -2.34
C PHE A 187 5.87 -8.91 -2.79
N GLU A 188 6.49 -9.81 -2.02
CA GLU A 188 6.52 -11.25 -2.24
C GLU A 188 5.10 -11.84 -2.32
N GLY A 189 4.13 -11.25 -1.61
CA GLY A 189 2.72 -11.64 -1.70
C GLY A 189 2.09 -11.36 -3.08
N MET A 190 2.63 -10.40 -3.84
CA MET A 190 2.20 -10.02 -5.20
C MET A 190 2.94 -10.79 -6.29
N ASP A 191 4.09 -11.39 -5.98
CA ASP A 191 4.91 -12.15 -6.95
C ASP A 191 4.39 -13.57 -7.15
N ILE A 192 3.23 -13.68 -7.79
CA ILE A 192 2.52 -14.94 -8.05
C ILE A 192 3.42 -15.99 -8.71
N HIS A 193 4.34 -15.55 -9.59
CA HIS A 193 5.20 -16.46 -10.36
C HIS A 193 6.60 -16.63 -9.77
N ARG A 194 6.91 -15.97 -8.65
CA ARG A 194 8.22 -15.95 -8.00
C ARG A 194 9.33 -15.51 -8.97
N ARG A 195 9.07 -14.43 -9.72
CA ARG A 195 9.99 -13.85 -10.70
C ARG A 195 10.93 -12.81 -10.09
N SER A 196 10.81 -12.45 -8.82
CA SER A 196 11.67 -11.49 -8.12
C SER A 196 13.16 -11.76 -8.32
N SER A 197 13.54 -13.04 -8.39
CA SER A 197 14.92 -13.52 -8.58
C SER A 197 15.48 -13.34 -9.99
N PHE A 198 14.70 -12.86 -10.97
CA PHE A 198 15.21 -12.60 -12.32
C PHE A 198 16.26 -11.46 -12.33
N GLY A 199 16.28 -10.63 -11.28
CA GLY A 199 17.26 -9.56 -11.10
C GLY A 199 17.17 -8.47 -12.17
N ASP A 200 18.15 -7.58 -12.17
CA ASP A 200 18.35 -6.64 -13.28
C ASP A 200 18.93 -7.41 -14.47
N LEU A 201 18.25 -7.33 -15.64
CA LEU A 201 18.58 -7.99 -16.91
C LEU A 201 19.81 -7.38 -17.63
N ASP A 202 20.45 -6.37 -17.03
CA ASP A 202 21.73 -5.85 -17.53
C ASP A 202 22.91 -6.84 -17.40
N ARG A 203 23.57 -7.09 -18.53
CA ARG A 203 24.59 -8.12 -18.88
C ARG A 203 25.73 -8.46 -17.87
N ARG A 204 25.84 -7.81 -16.72
CA ARG A 204 26.94 -8.02 -15.73
C ARG A 204 26.55 -8.90 -14.53
N SER A 205 25.27 -9.09 -14.26
CA SER A 205 24.78 -10.06 -13.27
C SER A 205 24.96 -11.47 -13.84
N LYS A 206 25.65 -12.35 -13.12
CA LYS A 206 25.69 -13.78 -13.46
C LYS A 206 24.33 -14.37 -13.10
N TYR A 207 23.38 -14.32 -14.03
CA TYR A 207 22.04 -14.87 -13.86
C TYR A 207 22.12 -16.38 -13.66
N HIS A 208 22.05 -16.78 -12.40
CA HIS A 208 21.63 -18.12 -12.06
C HIS A 208 20.33 -17.98 -11.33
N TYR A 209 19.29 -18.66 -11.82
CA TYR A 209 18.11 -18.88 -11.03
C TYR A 209 18.53 -19.69 -9.80
N THR A 210 18.79 -19.00 -8.69
CA THR A 210 19.10 -19.67 -7.44
C THR A 210 17.76 -20.11 -6.86
N ASN A 211 17.48 -21.41 -6.95
CA ASN A 211 16.36 -22.04 -6.24
C ASN A 211 16.63 -22.11 -4.72
N THR A 212 17.30 -21.08 -4.17
CA THR A 212 17.78 -21.02 -2.78
C THR A 212 16.73 -20.50 -1.82
N ALA A 213 15.49 -20.26 -2.28
CA ALA A 213 14.38 -20.15 -1.36
C ALA A 213 14.11 -21.54 -0.75
N ALA A 214 14.95 -21.95 0.21
CA ALA A 214 14.42 -22.68 1.34
C ALA A 214 13.28 -21.80 1.85
N ILE A 215 12.05 -22.20 1.54
CA ILE A 215 10.84 -21.54 1.97
C ILE A 215 10.99 -21.42 3.48
N SER A 216 11.33 -20.22 3.96
CA SER A 216 11.21 -19.97 5.38
C SER A 216 9.76 -20.31 5.70
N PRO A 217 9.48 -21.11 6.74
CA PRO A 217 8.09 -21.38 7.14
C PRO A 217 7.28 -20.07 7.34
N ASP A 218 7.97 -18.95 7.54
CA ASP A 218 7.39 -17.62 7.70
C ASP A 218 7.24 -16.81 6.39
N SER A 219 7.60 -17.37 5.23
CA SER A 219 7.47 -16.66 3.96
C SER A 219 6.01 -16.53 3.54
N ILE A 220 5.63 -15.34 3.06
CA ILE A 220 4.28 -15.10 2.55
C ILE A 220 4.04 -15.98 1.33
N THR A 221 2.88 -16.64 1.32
CA THR A 221 2.39 -17.34 0.14
C THR A 221 1.79 -16.30 -0.82
N PRO A 222 2.28 -16.20 -2.07
CA PRO A 222 1.71 -15.30 -3.05
C PRO A 222 0.22 -15.61 -3.30
N GLY A 223 -0.57 -14.57 -3.57
CA GLY A 223 -2.01 -14.72 -3.74
C GLY A 223 -2.63 -13.59 -4.54
N ILE A 224 -3.85 -13.80 -5.03
CA ILE A 224 -4.62 -12.80 -5.77
C ILE A 224 -5.64 -12.18 -4.82
N TRP A 225 -5.62 -10.86 -4.66
CA TRP A 225 -6.60 -10.19 -3.80
C TRP A 225 -8.02 -10.35 -4.38
N ALA A 226 -8.95 -10.74 -3.51
CA ALA A 226 -10.36 -10.86 -3.86
C ALA A 226 -11.05 -9.49 -3.94
N CYS A 227 -10.49 -8.45 -3.30
CA CYS A 227 -11.02 -7.08 -3.27
C CYS A 227 -10.87 -6.33 -4.61
N ARG A 228 -11.41 -6.88 -5.71
CA ARG A 228 -11.29 -6.27 -7.05
C ARG A 228 -12.09 -4.97 -7.21
N GLY A 229 -13.07 -4.75 -6.32
CA GLY A 229 -13.86 -3.53 -6.20
C GLY A 229 -13.14 -2.38 -5.49
N LEU A 230 -11.84 -2.52 -5.18
CA LEU A 230 -11.10 -1.50 -4.46
C LEU A 230 -11.02 -0.18 -5.26
N GLU A 231 -11.47 0.91 -4.64
CA GLU A 231 -11.42 2.27 -5.19
C GLU A 231 -10.23 3.05 -4.63
N SER A 232 -9.80 2.77 -3.39
CA SER A 232 -8.65 3.45 -2.77
C SER A 232 -7.64 2.45 -2.23
N LEU A 233 -6.38 2.57 -2.66
CA LEU A 233 -5.28 1.71 -2.22
C LEU A 233 -4.09 2.56 -1.77
N TYR A 234 -3.90 2.68 -0.45
CA TYR A 234 -2.77 3.39 0.15
C TYR A 234 -1.87 2.40 0.90
N ILE A 235 -0.81 1.96 0.22
CA ILE A 235 0.09 0.90 0.69
C ILE A 235 1.51 1.41 0.91
N ASN A 236 2.18 0.87 1.93
CA ASN A 236 3.61 0.98 2.11
C ASN A 236 4.25 -0.37 1.79
N LEU A 237 5.11 -0.41 0.79
CA LEU A 237 5.75 -1.63 0.29
C LEU A 237 7.18 -1.73 0.79
N HIS A 238 7.56 -2.97 1.11
CA HIS A 238 8.88 -3.31 1.62
C HIS A 238 9.42 -4.53 0.89
N GLY A 239 10.74 -4.54 0.66
CA GLY A 239 11.48 -5.68 0.12
C GLY A 239 12.74 -5.89 0.95
N HIS A 240 12.96 -7.12 1.41
CA HIS A 240 14.07 -7.49 2.28
C HIS A 240 15.28 -8.10 1.54
N GLU A 241 15.22 -8.13 0.20
CA GLU A 241 16.28 -8.65 -0.66
C GLU A 241 17.49 -7.69 -0.73
N GLU A 242 18.66 -8.22 -1.12
CA GLU A 242 19.91 -7.44 -1.18
C GLU A 242 19.81 -6.20 -2.08
N ASP A 243 19.04 -6.32 -3.17
CA ASP A 243 18.79 -5.24 -4.13
C ASP A 243 17.62 -4.32 -3.73
N GLY A 244 16.92 -4.62 -2.63
CA GLY A 244 15.67 -3.96 -2.26
C GLY A 244 14.62 -4.06 -3.36
N LEU A 245 13.72 -3.07 -3.48
CA LEU A 245 12.70 -2.98 -4.54
C LEU A 245 13.23 -2.37 -5.85
N ARG A 246 14.55 -2.21 -5.99
CA ARG A 246 15.17 -1.44 -7.08
C ARG A 246 15.13 -2.15 -8.43
N SER A 247 14.97 -3.47 -8.43
CA SER A 247 14.93 -4.24 -9.67
C SER A 247 13.75 -3.78 -10.54
N PRO A 248 13.96 -3.62 -11.87
CA PRO A 248 12.86 -3.41 -12.81
C PRO A 248 11.79 -4.50 -12.67
N VAL A 249 12.17 -5.75 -12.38
CA VAL A 249 11.23 -6.88 -12.23
C VAL A 249 10.29 -6.66 -11.04
N HIS A 250 10.79 -6.21 -9.88
CA HIS A 250 9.94 -5.93 -8.72
C HIS A 250 8.92 -4.84 -9.02
N SER A 251 9.36 -3.78 -9.71
CA SER A 251 8.48 -2.69 -10.13
C SER A 251 7.40 -3.20 -11.10
N ARG A 252 7.77 -4.05 -12.08
CA ARG A 252 6.82 -4.68 -13.00
C ARG A 252 5.79 -5.55 -12.28
N ILE A 253 6.20 -6.34 -11.29
CA ILE A 253 5.30 -7.16 -10.48
C ILE A 253 4.30 -6.26 -9.75
N ILE A 254 4.76 -5.24 -9.04
CA ILE A 254 3.89 -4.38 -8.23
C ILE A 254 2.91 -3.60 -9.10
N PHE A 255 3.39 -2.91 -10.14
CA PHE A 255 2.55 -2.12 -11.02
C PHE A 255 1.60 -2.99 -11.85
N GLY A 256 2.09 -4.11 -12.38
CA GLY A 256 1.29 -5.07 -13.13
C GLY A 256 0.17 -5.66 -12.27
N TYR A 257 0.51 -6.14 -11.07
CA TYR A 257 -0.43 -6.76 -10.15
C TYR A 257 -1.56 -5.78 -9.77
N ILE A 258 -1.20 -4.57 -9.34
CA ILE A 258 -2.18 -3.54 -8.97
C ILE A 258 -3.08 -3.21 -10.16
N SER A 259 -2.51 -3.05 -11.35
CA SER A 259 -3.28 -2.70 -12.56
C SER A 259 -4.30 -3.74 -12.99
N ILE A 260 -4.01 -5.03 -12.74
CA ILE A 260 -4.85 -6.17 -13.14
C ILE A 260 -5.86 -6.53 -12.05
N VAL A 261 -5.42 -6.59 -10.79
CA VAL A 261 -6.21 -7.06 -9.66
C VAL A 261 -7.17 -5.99 -9.16
N CYS A 262 -6.76 -4.71 -9.19
CA CYS A 262 -7.55 -3.58 -8.69
C CYS A 262 -7.90 -2.58 -9.82
N PRO A 263 -8.67 -2.98 -10.84
CA PRO A 263 -8.92 -2.13 -12.02
C PRO A 263 -9.76 -0.89 -11.73
N ASN A 264 -10.52 -0.89 -10.63
CA ASN A 264 -11.47 0.16 -10.25
C ASN A 264 -10.86 1.29 -9.40
N LEU A 265 -9.54 1.31 -9.23
CA LEU A 265 -8.88 2.31 -8.40
C LEU A 265 -9.11 3.74 -8.92
N THR A 266 -9.61 4.60 -8.03
CA THR A 266 -9.72 6.05 -8.20
C THR A 266 -8.58 6.78 -7.50
N ALA A 267 -8.07 6.22 -6.40
CA ALA A 267 -6.95 6.78 -5.66
C ALA A 267 -5.90 5.70 -5.35
N LEU A 268 -4.68 5.89 -5.83
CA LEU A 268 -3.54 5.00 -5.57
C LEU A 268 -2.42 5.79 -4.91
N GLN A 269 -2.02 5.35 -3.72
CA GLN A 269 -0.83 5.83 -3.04
C GLN A 269 0.09 4.65 -2.75
N ILE A 270 1.30 4.69 -3.28
CA ILE A 270 2.35 3.72 -3.00
C ILE A 270 3.45 4.48 -2.28
N THR A 271 3.79 4.02 -1.08
CA THR A 271 4.90 4.53 -0.29
C THR A 271 5.95 3.44 -0.17
N VAL A 272 7.21 3.83 -0.12
CA VAL A 272 8.33 2.94 0.17
C VAL A 272 9.23 3.65 1.18
N SER A 273 9.63 2.95 2.24
CA SER A 273 10.60 3.50 3.18
C SER A 273 11.91 3.87 2.47
N SER A 274 12.51 5.00 2.81
CA SER A 274 13.80 5.40 2.22
C SER A 274 14.94 4.47 2.61
N GLU A 275 14.86 3.91 3.83
CA GLU A 275 15.86 3.04 4.43
C GLU A 275 15.15 1.88 5.14
N CYS A 276 15.67 0.68 4.95
CA CYS A 276 15.32 -0.51 5.73
C CYS A 276 16.61 -1.04 6.37
N ARG A 277 16.59 -1.15 7.70
CA ARG A 277 17.73 -1.68 8.47
C ARG A 277 17.44 -3.12 8.86
N LYS A 278 18.23 -4.07 8.36
CA LYS A 278 18.22 -5.43 8.88
C LYS A 278 19.04 -5.45 10.17
N ARG A 279 18.35 -5.59 11.30
CA ARG A 279 19.01 -5.71 12.60
C ARG A 279 19.73 -7.05 12.62
N ASN A 280 21.05 -7.04 12.82
CA ASN A 280 21.79 -8.27 12.99
C ASN A 280 21.28 -8.99 14.23
N THR A 281 20.86 -10.23 14.05
CA THR A 281 20.37 -11.09 15.13
C THR A 281 21.55 -11.47 16.02
N VAL A 282 21.79 -10.66 17.07
CA VAL A 282 22.49 -10.89 18.35
C VAL A 282 23.91 -11.52 18.34
N HIS A 283 24.42 -12.08 17.25
CA HIS A 283 25.64 -12.91 17.26
C HIS A 283 26.66 -12.58 16.17
N THR A 284 26.45 -11.52 15.38
CA THR A 284 27.48 -11.05 14.43
C THR A 284 27.80 -9.60 14.72
N ASN A 285 29.07 -9.31 15.04
CA ASN A 285 29.62 -7.94 15.22
C ASN A 285 29.61 -7.11 13.92
N ASN A 286 28.84 -7.53 12.92
CA ASN A 286 28.78 -6.84 11.64
C ASN A 286 27.90 -5.59 11.79
N ALA A 287 28.23 -4.53 11.05
CA ALA A 287 27.41 -3.33 10.99
C ALA A 287 25.99 -3.70 10.51
N SER A 288 24.97 -3.01 11.02
CA SER A 288 23.60 -3.15 10.51
C SER A 288 23.57 -2.86 9.02
N GLN A 289 23.14 -3.82 8.21
CA GLN A 289 23.01 -3.59 6.77
C GLN A 289 21.80 -2.68 6.53
N VAL A 290 22.08 -1.51 5.95
CA VAL A 290 21.06 -0.54 5.54
C VAL A 290 20.82 -0.73 4.05
N TYR A 291 19.59 -1.08 3.70
CA TYR A 291 19.13 -1.19 2.33
C TYR A 291 18.34 0.07 1.98
N PHE A 292 18.52 0.53 0.75
CA PHE A 292 17.77 1.65 0.22
C PHE A 292 16.77 1.10 -0.79
N THR A 293 15.48 1.28 -0.50
CA THR A 293 14.41 0.84 -1.38
C THR A 293 13.95 1.98 -2.27
N ASP A 294 13.81 1.70 -3.56
CA ASP A 294 13.31 2.63 -4.57
C ASP A 294 12.61 1.85 -5.67
N PHE A 295 11.80 2.51 -6.49
CA PHE A 295 11.20 1.89 -7.67
C PHE A 295 11.97 2.25 -8.94
N CYS A 296 12.03 1.28 -9.86
CA CYS A 296 12.50 1.55 -11.20
C CYS A 296 11.40 2.28 -12.00
N MET A 297 11.58 3.59 -12.15
CA MET A 297 10.66 4.45 -12.92
C MET A 297 11.03 4.54 -14.41
N ARG A 298 12.03 3.78 -14.87
CA ARG A 298 12.30 3.61 -16.31
C ARG A 298 11.16 2.85 -16.97
N LEU A 299 10.99 3.00 -18.28
CA LEU A 299 9.92 2.35 -19.04
C LEU A 299 9.90 0.82 -18.82
N GLU A 300 11.08 0.18 -18.79
CA GLU A 300 11.26 -1.26 -18.53
C GLU A 300 10.83 -1.71 -17.12
N GLY A 301 10.77 -0.78 -16.16
CA GLY A 301 10.27 -1.00 -14.80
C GLY A 301 8.74 -1.13 -14.74
N GLY A 302 8.03 -0.88 -15.85
CA GLY A 302 6.61 -1.21 -15.97
C GLY A 302 5.68 -0.20 -15.31
N PHE A 303 6.12 1.02 -15.00
CA PHE A 303 5.21 2.06 -14.51
C PHE A 303 4.04 2.32 -15.49
N CYS A 304 4.27 2.12 -16.79
CA CYS A 304 3.25 2.21 -17.84
C CYS A 304 2.13 1.16 -17.71
N LEU A 305 2.31 0.06 -16.98
CA LEU A 305 1.27 -0.95 -16.73
C LEU A 305 0.07 -0.32 -16.00
N LEU A 306 0.31 0.70 -15.16
CA LEU A 306 -0.76 1.43 -14.46
C LEU A 306 -1.68 2.21 -15.43
N SER A 307 -1.31 2.43 -16.69
CA SER A 307 -2.16 3.11 -17.69
C SER A 307 -3.51 2.40 -17.96
N ARG A 308 -3.62 1.14 -17.53
CA ARG A 308 -4.87 0.35 -17.52
C ARG A 308 -5.90 0.84 -16.50
N LEU A 309 -5.49 1.55 -15.45
CA LEU A 309 -6.38 2.09 -14.42
C LEU A 309 -7.16 3.30 -14.96
N LYS A 310 -8.28 3.03 -15.63
CA LYS A 310 -9.06 4.06 -16.35
C LYS A 310 -9.79 5.04 -15.43
N TYR A 311 -10.01 4.67 -14.17
CA TYR A 311 -10.72 5.51 -13.20
C TYR A 311 -9.79 6.28 -12.26
N LEU A 312 -8.48 6.15 -12.43
CA LEU A 312 -7.50 6.74 -11.52
C LEU A 312 -7.51 8.26 -11.62
N THR A 313 -8.01 8.94 -10.58
CA THR A 313 -8.03 10.41 -10.48
C THR A 313 -6.82 10.94 -9.71
N THR A 314 -6.32 10.16 -8.75
CA THR A 314 -5.23 10.57 -7.87
C THR A 314 -4.17 9.47 -7.80
N PHE A 315 -2.93 9.83 -8.13
CA PHE A 315 -1.76 8.98 -7.98
C PHE A 315 -0.71 9.64 -7.08
N ARG A 316 -0.16 8.89 -6.14
CA ARG A 316 0.98 9.32 -5.35
C ARG A 316 2.00 8.19 -5.24
N LEU A 317 3.23 8.48 -5.61
CA LEU A 317 4.38 7.62 -5.37
C LEU A 317 5.31 8.33 -4.41
N ASP A 318 5.38 7.86 -3.17
CA ASP A 318 6.28 8.38 -2.14
C ASP A 318 7.49 7.46 -2.04
N ALA A 319 8.45 7.67 -2.94
CA ALA A 319 9.74 6.99 -2.94
C ALA A 319 10.86 8.01 -2.88
N TYR A 320 11.88 7.73 -2.06
CA TYR A 320 12.90 8.70 -1.67
C TYR A 320 13.74 9.20 -2.86
N SER A 321 13.96 8.37 -3.88
CA SER A 321 14.92 8.65 -4.94
C SER A 321 14.33 8.78 -6.34
N ILE A 322 13.06 9.21 -6.46
CA ILE A 322 12.47 9.71 -7.73
C ILE A 322 13.11 11.07 -8.11
N SER A 323 14.42 11.08 -8.26
CA SER A 323 15.24 12.17 -8.76
C SER A 323 15.96 11.69 -10.00
N ARG A 324 16.60 12.59 -10.76
CA ARG A 324 17.42 12.25 -11.95
C ARG A 324 18.46 11.14 -11.71
N LYS A 325 18.85 10.90 -10.45
CA LYS A 325 19.77 9.81 -10.09
C LYS A 325 19.18 8.41 -10.31
N SER A 326 17.86 8.27 -10.40
CA SER A 326 17.17 7.00 -10.69
C SER A 326 17.32 6.55 -12.16
N GLY A 327 17.93 7.36 -13.02
CA GLY A 327 18.01 7.05 -14.46
C GLY A 327 16.66 7.18 -15.17
N CYS A 328 15.66 7.78 -14.54
CA CYS A 328 14.38 8.11 -15.17
C CYS A 328 14.52 9.36 -16.07
N TRP A 329 14.07 9.24 -17.31
CA TRP A 329 14.11 10.25 -18.37
C TRP A 329 12.69 10.68 -18.75
N PRO A 330 12.53 11.83 -19.45
CA PRO A 330 11.21 12.29 -19.88
C PRO A 330 10.41 11.26 -20.69
N VAL A 331 11.07 10.43 -21.51
CA VAL A 331 10.42 9.39 -22.32
C VAL A 331 9.73 8.31 -21.48
N ASP A 332 10.16 8.13 -20.23
CA ASP A 332 9.63 7.12 -19.32
C ASP A 332 8.28 7.52 -18.70
N LEU A 333 7.97 8.82 -18.64
CA LEU A 333 6.80 9.35 -17.93
C LEU A 333 5.97 10.38 -18.74
N ASN A 334 6.46 10.89 -19.86
CA ASN A 334 5.75 11.93 -20.61
C ASN A 334 4.38 11.48 -21.14
N TRP A 335 4.16 10.17 -21.32
CA TRP A 335 2.90 9.58 -21.77
C TRP A 335 1.73 9.79 -20.80
N ILE A 336 2.00 10.19 -19.55
CA ILE A 336 0.97 10.55 -18.55
C ILE A 336 0.22 11.83 -19.00
N VAL A 337 0.86 12.70 -19.79
CA VAL A 337 0.27 13.94 -20.29
C VAL A 337 0.00 13.88 -21.79
N ALA A 338 -0.88 14.75 -22.27
CA ALA A 338 -1.28 14.79 -23.69
C ALA A 338 -0.08 15.01 -24.62
N GLU A 339 0.91 15.81 -24.21
CA GLU A 339 2.11 16.10 -24.99
C GLU A 339 2.97 14.86 -25.27
N GLY A 340 3.00 13.89 -24.36
CA GLY A 340 3.72 12.63 -24.55
C GLY A 340 3.02 11.66 -25.49
N ASN A 341 1.78 11.93 -25.89
CA ASN A 341 1.04 11.11 -26.86
C ASN A 341 1.22 11.60 -28.31
N LYS A 342 2.05 12.63 -28.54
CA LYS A 342 2.42 13.08 -29.89
C LYS A 342 3.33 12.07 -30.59
N THR A 343 3.29 12.05 -31.92
CA THR A 343 4.07 11.14 -32.79
C THR A 343 5.56 11.12 -32.45
N GLU A 344 6.18 12.28 -32.19
CA GLU A 344 7.60 12.35 -31.82
C GLU A 344 7.91 11.62 -30.50
N SER A 345 7.03 11.75 -29.50
CA SER A 345 7.20 11.10 -28.21
C SER A 345 6.97 9.58 -28.30
N ARG A 346 5.99 9.15 -29.11
CA ARG A 346 5.77 7.73 -29.45
C ARG A 346 7.00 7.14 -30.12
N GLU A 347 7.57 7.83 -31.11
CA GLU A 347 8.78 7.38 -31.81
C GLU A 347 9.98 7.25 -30.86
N LYS A 348 10.15 8.19 -29.92
CA LYS A 348 11.19 8.09 -28.88
C LYS A 348 10.99 6.85 -28.00
N ARG A 349 9.75 6.54 -27.59
CA ARG A 349 9.46 5.31 -26.83
C ARG A 349 9.72 4.05 -27.64
N ARG A 350 9.28 4.00 -28.90
CA ARG A 350 9.53 2.84 -29.79
C ARG A 350 11.01 2.54 -29.95
N LYS A 351 11.86 3.55 -30.03
CA LYS A 351 13.32 3.37 -30.05
C LYS A 351 13.83 2.70 -28.77
N VAL A 352 13.38 3.14 -27.60
CA VAL A 352 13.72 2.50 -26.32
C VAL A 352 13.25 1.04 -26.29
N VAL A 353 12.02 0.77 -26.73
CA VAL A 353 11.44 -0.59 -26.77
C VAL A 353 12.17 -1.50 -27.77
N ALA A 354 12.65 -0.96 -28.89
CA ALA A 354 13.41 -1.73 -29.89
C ALA A 354 14.76 -2.23 -29.35
N GLU A 355 15.33 -1.56 -28.34
CA GLU A 355 16.57 -1.99 -27.69
C GLU A 355 16.37 -3.17 -26.72
N TRP A 356 15.12 -3.59 -26.46
CA TRP A 356 14.80 -4.65 -25.49
C TRP A 356 14.87 -6.07 -26.04
N ASP A 357 15.11 -6.28 -27.33
CA ASP A 357 15.02 -7.62 -27.94
C ASP A 357 15.96 -8.64 -27.28
N GLU A 358 17.18 -8.24 -26.93
CA GLU A 358 18.10 -9.12 -26.20
C GLU A 358 17.62 -9.41 -24.77
N ASN A 359 17.10 -8.39 -24.06
CA ASN A 359 16.57 -8.56 -22.71
C ASN A 359 15.37 -9.51 -22.71
N LEU A 360 14.53 -9.44 -23.74
CA LEU A 360 13.40 -10.35 -23.93
C LEU A 360 13.85 -11.80 -24.18
N ASP A 361 14.93 -12.01 -24.93
CA ASP A 361 15.50 -13.34 -25.13
C ASP A 361 16.13 -13.92 -23.86
N ILE A 362 16.83 -13.09 -23.08
CA ILE A 362 17.34 -13.46 -21.76
C ILE A 362 16.19 -13.85 -20.84
N GLU A 363 15.16 -13.01 -20.73
CA GLU A 363 13.99 -13.26 -19.88
C GLU A 363 13.22 -14.52 -20.29
N ARG A 364 13.05 -14.76 -21.60
CA ARG A 364 12.43 -16.00 -22.12
C ARG A 364 13.21 -17.25 -21.72
N ARG A 365 14.54 -17.18 -21.72
CA ARG A 365 15.41 -18.27 -21.26
C ARG A 365 15.27 -18.50 -19.75
N LEU A 366 15.26 -17.43 -18.95
CA LEU A 366 15.06 -17.51 -17.49
C LEU A 366 13.69 -18.10 -17.14
N GLU A 367 12.63 -17.66 -17.83
CA GLU A 367 11.29 -18.20 -17.63
C GLU A 367 11.20 -19.68 -18.00
N LYS A 368 11.87 -20.11 -19.08
CA LYS A 368 11.97 -21.53 -19.44
C LYS A 368 12.68 -22.33 -18.35
N GLU A 369 13.79 -21.83 -17.81
CA GLU A 369 14.52 -22.46 -16.70
C GLU A 369 13.66 -22.54 -15.42
N ARG A 370 12.96 -21.46 -15.07
CA ARG A 370 12.03 -21.41 -13.94
C ARG A 370 10.91 -22.43 -14.09
N LEU A 371 10.33 -22.59 -15.28
CA LEU A 371 9.28 -23.58 -15.53
C LEU A 371 9.80 -25.02 -15.44
N LEU A 372 11.03 -25.28 -15.90
CA LEU A 372 11.66 -26.60 -15.80
C LEU A 372 12.03 -26.99 -14.37
N THR A 373 12.51 -26.02 -13.58
CA THR A 373 12.95 -26.24 -12.18
C THR A 373 11.79 -26.12 -11.17
N GLY A 374 10.78 -25.30 -11.49
CA GLY A 374 9.71 -24.85 -10.61
C GLY A 374 8.44 -25.69 -10.63
N ALA A 375 8.38 -26.80 -11.38
CA ALA A 375 7.22 -27.69 -11.44
C ALA A 375 6.75 -28.22 -10.05
N ARG A 376 7.61 -28.15 -9.01
CA ARG A 376 7.23 -28.44 -7.62
C ARG A 376 6.38 -27.35 -6.94
N TYR A 377 6.52 -26.09 -7.33
CA TYR A 377 5.85 -24.94 -6.69
C TYR A 377 4.49 -24.60 -7.31
N ALA A 378 4.33 -24.83 -8.62
CA ALA A 378 3.06 -24.59 -9.33
C ALA A 378 1.87 -25.39 -8.75
N LYS A 379 2.16 -26.53 -8.10
CA LYS A 379 1.13 -27.37 -7.47
C LYS A 379 0.52 -26.74 -6.21
N VAL A 380 1.23 -25.82 -5.54
CA VAL A 380 0.78 -25.20 -4.28
C VAL A 380 -0.23 -24.07 -4.54
N LEU A 381 0.00 -23.24 -5.57
CA LEU A 381 -0.90 -22.13 -5.91
C LEU A 381 -2.25 -22.59 -6.48
N ALA A 382 -2.29 -23.77 -7.10
CA ALA A 382 -3.49 -24.32 -7.73
C ALA A 382 -4.47 -24.99 -6.74
N LEU A 383 -4.05 -25.29 -5.50
CA LEU A 383 -4.85 -26.09 -4.56
C LEU A 383 -5.60 -25.28 -3.49
N GLU A 384 -5.16 -24.05 -3.16
CA GLU A 384 -5.73 -23.30 -2.04
C GLU A 384 -6.68 -22.16 -2.43
N ASN A 385 -6.57 -21.63 -3.65
CA ASN A 385 -7.38 -20.50 -4.11
C ASN A 385 -8.55 -20.99 -4.97
N GLY A 386 -9.57 -21.56 -4.32
CA GLY A 386 -10.73 -22.20 -4.94
C GLY A 386 -11.24 -21.59 -6.24
N ASP A 387 -11.54 -22.47 -7.20
CA ASP A 387 -12.43 -22.29 -8.35
C ASP A 387 -12.27 -20.98 -9.17
N TYR A 388 -11.05 -20.53 -9.43
CA TYR A 388 -10.76 -19.61 -10.54
C TYR A 388 -10.79 -20.33 -11.91
N ASN A 389 -11.67 -21.31 -12.07
CA ASN A 389 -11.86 -22.12 -13.27
C ASN A 389 -12.67 -21.39 -14.35
N ASP A 390 -12.58 -20.07 -14.44
CA ASP A 390 -12.92 -19.37 -15.68
C ASP A 390 -11.74 -19.60 -16.65
N GLU A 391 -11.63 -20.85 -17.15
CA GLU A 391 -10.52 -21.44 -17.90
C GLU A 391 -10.28 -20.78 -19.29
N GLY A 392 -10.97 -19.68 -19.60
CA GLY A 392 -10.73 -18.90 -20.80
C GLY A 392 -9.42 -18.08 -20.72
N GLU A 393 -8.75 -17.88 -21.87
CA GLU A 393 -7.59 -16.98 -21.98
C GLU A 393 -7.87 -15.54 -21.51
N GLY A 394 -9.14 -15.14 -21.40
CA GLY A 394 -9.57 -13.84 -20.86
C GLY A 394 -9.67 -13.75 -19.33
N GLY A 395 -9.58 -14.87 -18.62
CA GLY A 395 -9.69 -14.91 -17.16
C GLY A 395 -8.54 -14.19 -16.44
N LEU A 396 -8.73 -13.91 -15.15
CA LEU A 396 -7.75 -13.17 -14.33
C LEU A 396 -6.37 -13.86 -14.29
N ALA A 397 -6.35 -15.19 -14.21
CA ALA A 397 -5.12 -15.97 -14.27
C ALA A 397 -4.37 -15.80 -15.62
N GLY A 398 -5.12 -15.72 -16.72
CA GLY A 398 -4.58 -15.43 -18.06
C GLY A 398 -3.95 -14.04 -18.13
N GLN A 399 -4.62 -13.03 -17.56
CA GLN A 399 -4.10 -11.67 -17.49
C GLN A 399 -2.82 -11.57 -16.65
N LEU A 400 -2.72 -12.35 -15.55
CA LEU A 400 -1.55 -12.38 -14.67
C LEU A 400 -0.42 -13.28 -15.18
N LYS A 401 -0.60 -14.02 -16.28
CA LYS A 401 0.40 -14.96 -16.82
C LYS A 401 1.77 -14.31 -17.04
N ASN A 402 1.77 -13.10 -17.57
CA ASN A 402 2.99 -12.35 -17.91
C ASN A 402 3.45 -11.38 -16.80
N LEU A 403 2.82 -11.42 -15.63
CA LEU A 403 3.13 -10.51 -14.51
C LEU A 403 4.63 -10.48 -14.18
N GLY A 404 5.25 -9.31 -14.22
CA GLY A 404 6.67 -9.15 -13.91
C GLY A 404 7.61 -9.35 -15.11
N LEU A 405 7.10 -9.76 -16.27
CA LEU A 405 7.88 -9.92 -17.49
C LEU A 405 7.97 -8.61 -18.29
N LEU A 406 9.12 -8.35 -18.90
CA LEU A 406 9.35 -7.24 -19.83
C LEU A 406 8.46 -7.35 -21.07
N SER A 407 8.12 -8.56 -21.50
CA SER A 407 7.19 -8.79 -22.61
C SER A 407 5.81 -8.16 -22.38
N GLU A 408 5.31 -8.15 -21.14
CA GLU A 408 4.06 -7.48 -20.80
C GLU A 408 4.17 -5.96 -20.95
N VAL A 409 5.27 -5.39 -20.47
CA VAL A 409 5.57 -3.96 -20.58
C VAL A 409 5.64 -3.55 -22.04
N LYS A 410 6.35 -4.31 -22.89
CA LYS A 410 6.43 -4.07 -24.33
C LYS A 410 5.04 -4.03 -24.97
N ALA A 411 4.19 -5.03 -24.69
CA ALA A 411 2.84 -5.08 -25.22
C ALA A 411 1.99 -3.87 -24.83
N VAL A 412 2.08 -3.42 -23.56
CA VAL A 412 1.34 -2.23 -23.10
C VAL A 412 1.88 -0.94 -23.73
N VAL A 413 3.20 -0.80 -23.91
CA VAL A 413 3.76 0.38 -24.58
C VAL A 413 3.33 0.43 -26.05
N GLU A 414 3.33 -0.71 -26.73
CA GLU A 414 2.84 -0.83 -28.11
C GLU A 414 1.34 -0.46 -28.21
N GLU A 415 0.52 -0.90 -27.25
CA GLU A 415 -0.90 -0.53 -27.14
C GLU A 415 -1.09 0.97 -26.91
N MET A 416 -0.30 1.57 -26.00
CA MET A 416 -0.34 3.01 -25.70
C MET A 416 0.01 3.89 -26.91
N ASP A 417 0.80 3.35 -27.83
CA ASP A 417 1.24 4.03 -29.04
C ASP A 417 0.24 3.93 -30.20
N LEU A 418 -0.84 3.16 -30.03
CA LEU A 418 -1.97 3.11 -30.98
C LEU A 418 -2.77 4.42 -30.96
N ASP A 419 -3.42 4.72 -32.07
CA ASP A 419 -4.31 5.88 -32.16
C ASP A 419 -5.58 5.67 -31.34
N GLY A 420 -5.95 6.70 -30.56
CA GLY A 420 -7.13 6.67 -29.70
C GLY A 420 -6.89 6.09 -28.31
N TYR A 421 -5.77 5.42 -28.04
CA TYR A 421 -5.44 4.97 -26.68
C TYR A 421 -5.24 6.18 -25.76
N ARG A 422 -5.95 6.18 -24.62
CA ARG A 422 -5.83 7.21 -23.58
C ARG A 422 -5.25 6.60 -22.31
N CYS A 423 -4.02 7.01 -22.01
CA CYS A 423 -3.39 6.77 -20.72
C CYS A 423 -4.05 7.69 -19.69
N PHE A 424 -4.50 7.13 -18.55
CA PHE A 424 -5.01 7.92 -17.42
C PHE A 424 -6.05 8.99 -17.80
N PRO A 425 -7.19 8.61 -18.40
CA PRO A 425 -8.11 9.55 -19.02
C PRO A 425 -8.75 10.56 -18.03
N VAL A 426 -8.75 10.25 -16.73
CA VAL A 426 -9.36 11.09 -15.67
C VAL A 426 -8.38 11.51 -14.57
N LEU A 427 -7.07 11.34 -14.78
CA LEU A 427 -6.06 11.66 -13.77
C LEU A 427 -5.91 13.17 -13.60
N ASP A 428 -6.30 13.65 -12.41
CA ASP A 428 -6.24 15.06 -12.03
C ASP A 428 -5.00 15.37 -11.18
N ARG A 429 -4.59 14.43 -10.33
CA ARG A 429 -3.60 14.66 -9.28
C ARG A 429 -2.49 13.62 -9.29
N VAL A 430 -1.25 14.09 -9.36
CA VAL A 430 -0.04 13.27 -9.30
C VAL A 430 0.95 13.83 -8.29
N SER A 431 1.62 12.96 -7.55
CA SER A 431 2.82 13.31 -6.78
C SER A 431 3.88 12.22 -6.93
N PHE A 432 5.13 12.64 -7.16
CA PHE A 432 6.32 11.81 -7.08
C PHE A 432 7.20 12.41 -5.97
N SER A 433 7.29 11.75 -4.81
CA SER A 433 8.07 12.13 -3.61
C SER A 433 7.67 13.38 -2.82
N TRP A 434 6.61 14.10 -3.23
CA TRP A 434 6.15 15.31 -2.53
C TRP A 434 4.90 15.09 -1.68
N ALA A 435 4.78 15.87 -0.60
CA ALA A 435 3.58 15.89 0.23
C ALA A 435 2.34 16.45 -0.49
N ILE A 436 2.53 17.26 -1.53
CA ILE A 436 1.46 17.98 -2.24
C ILE A 436 1.27 17.35 -3.62
N THR A 437 0.04 16.96 -3.92
CA THR A 437 -0.35 16.51 -5.25
C THR A 437 -0.57 17.68 -6.20
N GLN A 438 -0.08 17.55 -7.43
CA GLN A 438 -0.13 18.59 -8.46
C GLN A 438 -0.82 18.05 -9.72
N ARG A 439 -1.12 18.92 -10.69
CA ARG A 439 -1.56 18.43 -12.00
C ARG A 439 -0.41 17.67 -12.68
N PRO A 440 -0.68 16.64 -13.50
CA PRO A 440 0.37 15.83 -14.14
C PRO A 440 1.45 16.65 -14.86
N VAL A 441 1.05 17.70 -15.60
CA VAL A 441 1.98 18.59 -16.32
C VAL A 441 2.95 19.30 -15.37
N ASP A 442 2.43 19.82 -14.25
CA ASP A 442 3.22 20.56 -13.26
C ASP A 442 4.19 19.60 -12.52
N ALA A 443 3.70 18.40 -12.17
CA ALA A 443 4.52 17.36 -11.55
C ALA A 443 5.68 16.91 -12.46
N LEU A 444 5.45 16.72 -13.76
CA LEU A 444 6.49 16.36 -14.72
C LEU A 444 7.47 17.51 -15.00
N ALA A 445 6.99 18.75 -15.08
CA ALA A 445 7.85 19.93 -15.25
C ALA A 445 8.79 20.09 -14.05
N TYR A 446 8.30 19.80 -12.84
CA TYR A 446 9.11 19.77 -11.63
C TYR A 446 10.16 18.65 -11.66
N LEU A 447 9.78 17.45 -12.08
CA LEU A 447 10.68 16.28 -12.13
C LEU A 447 11.79 16.45 -13.20
N PHE A 448 11.48 17.14 -14.30
CA PHE A 448 12.38 17.33 -15.43
C PHE A 448 12.63 18.82 -15.76
N PRO A 449 13.31 19.58 -14.86
CA PRO A 449 13.49 21.01 -15.04
C PRO A 449 14.40 21.31 -16.23
N GLY A 450 13.95 22.17 -17.15
CA GLY A 450 14.73 22.58 -18.31
C GLY A 450 14.74 21.59 -19.48
N GLY A 451 13.78 20.66 -19.52
CA GLY A 451 13.54 19.78 -20.67
C GLY A 451 13.06 20.54 -21.90
N LYS A 452 13.92 21.32 -22.55
CA LYS A 452 13.81 21.44 -24.01
C LYS A 452 14.10 20.02 -24.54
N PRO A 453 13.22 19.42 -25.34
CA PRO A 453 13.49 18.11 -25.91
C PRO A 453 14.81 18.21 -26.67
N ARG A 454 15.82 17.45 -26.21
CA ARG A 454 17.03 17.22 -26.99
C ARG A 454 16.72 16.25 -28.13
#